data_AF-A0A939RVF5-F1
#
_entry.id   AF-A0A939RVF5-F1
#
_cell.length_a   1.000
_cell.length_b   1.000
_cell.length_c   1.000
_cell.angle_alpha   90.00
_cell.angle_beta   90.00
_cell.angle_gamma   90.00
#
_symmetry.space_group_name_H-M   'P 1'
#
loop_
_entity.id
_entity.type
_entity.pdbx_description
1 polymer ?
#
loop_
_entity_poly.entity_id
_entity_poly.type
_entity_poly.pdbx_seq_one_letter_code
_entity_poly.pdbx_strand_id
1 'polypeptide(L)'
;MNELSDLLLVGLPALLLAGLGYLGVRSRRSRRPGGTQEPTLPDPSTPTPTQTVEPEAPRAPEAPSLESPEPVAGRMARLRERLARSGSPLGSRLLTVLSRDHLSEDDWDEIEETLLLADVGAGPTGELVDQLRERVRVLGVREPGAVRDLLRSQLLALVDPTLDRSLSTTPVTDAEGAPHPAVVLVVGVNGTGKTTTVGKLARVLVAEGSSVVLGAADTFRAAAADQLQTWGARVGVPTVRAERDGGDPAAVAFDAVRRGREDAVDVVLVDTAGRLQNKAGLMDELGKITRVLSRSAPVSEVLLVLDATTGQNGLNQARVFAEVAGVTGIVLTKLDGTAKGGIVVAVQRELGVPVKLVGLGEGPDDLAPFEPEAFVDGLLEA
;
A
#
# COMPACT_ATOMS: atom_id res chain seq x y z
N MET A 1 54.75 0.22 16.62
CA MET A 1 55.97 -0.22 17.30
C MET A 1 55.84 0.16 18.77
N ASN A 2 55.71 -0.85 19.66
CA ASN A 2 56.06 -0.91 21.09
C ASN A 2 55.61 0.26 22.02
N GLU A 3 54.94 0.10 23.17
CA GLU A 3 54.79 -0.96 24.19
C GLU A 3 53.41 -0.77 24.89
N LEU A 4 52.63 -1.78 25.31
CA LEU A 4 52.74 -2.54 26.58
C LEU A 4 53.04 -1.61 27.78
N SER A 5 52.30 -1.53 28.88
CA SER A 5 51.53 -2.54 29.61
C SER A 5 50.92 -1.88 30.86
N ASP A 6 49.62 -2.03 31.11
CA ASP A 6 49.05 -1.90 32.47
C ASP A 6 47.93 -2.92 32.69
N LEU A 7 48.37 -4.04 33.27
CA LEU A 7 47.74 -4.86 34.30
C LEU A 7 46.21 -5.12 34.27
N LEU A 8 45.87 -6.26 33.65
CA LEU A 8 44.73 -7.15 33.93
C LEU A 8 44.56 -7.40 35.44
N LEU A 9 43.37 -7.25 36.00
CA LEU A 9 42.24 -8.20 35.98
C LEU A 9 42.59 -9.60 36.51
N VAL A 10 42.02 -9.86 37.70
CA VAL A 10 42.15 -11.07 38.51
C VAL A 10 41.47 -12.27 37.84
N GLY A 11 42.30 -13.27 37.50
CA GLY A 11 42.18 -14.65 37.98
C GLY A 11 40.93 -15.47 37.67
N LEU A 12 41.06 -16.40 36.71
CA LEU A 12 40.32 -17.68 36.73
C LEU A 12 41.24 -18.78 36.16
N PRO A 13 41.60 -19.83 36.93
CA PRO A 13 42.58 -20.82 36.49
C PRO A 13 41.96 -21.99 35.71
N ALA A 14 42.66 -22.35 34.63
CA ALA A 14 43.08 -23.69 34.18
C ALA A 14 42.29 -24.93 34.64
N LEU A 15 41.96 -25.85 33.72
CA LEU A 15 42.92 -26.87 33.25
C LEU A 15 42.39 -27.73 32.08
N LEU A 16 43.33 -28.04 31.19
CA LEU A 16 43.26 -28.80 29.95
C LEU A 16 43.64 -30.28 30.16
N LEU A 17 43.11 -31.11 29.26
CA LEU A 17 43.74 -32.26 28.56
C LEU A 17 44.26 -33.46 29.37
N ALA A 18 43.88 -34.67 28.92
CA ALA A 18 44.67 -35.47 27.98
C ALA A 18 44.20 -36.94 27.96
N GLY A 19 44.38 -37.63 26.82
CA GLY A 19 44.66 -39.07 26.86
C GLY A 19 44.03 -39.95 25.78
N LEU A 20 44.64 -39.95 24.60
CA LEU A 20 44.58 -40.99 23.57
C LEU A 20 44.84 -42.41 24.11
N GLY A 21 44.24 -43.44 23.49
CA GLY A 21 44.91 -44.74 23.32
C GLY A 21 44.09 -46.02 23.18
N TYR A 22 43.98 -46.51 21.94
CA TYR A 22 44.29 -47.89 21.51
C TYR A 22 43.16 -48.97 21.34
N LEU A 23 42.95 -49.30 20.06
CA LEU A 23 42.65 -50.57 19.36
C LEU A 23 41.63 -51.61 19.88
N GLY A 24 40.82 -52.08 18.93
CA GLY A 24 40.09 -53.36 19.02
C GLY A 24 39.52 -53.82 17.66
N VAL A 25 40.35 -54.54 16.90
CA VAL A 25 40.09 -55.20 15.61
C VAL A 25 38.92 -56.21 15.68
N ARG A 26 38.01 -56.20 14.69
CA ARG A 26 37.63 -57.44 13.98
C ARG A 26 36.89 -57.18 12.66
N SER A 27 37.50 -57.68 11.58
CA SER A 27 36.90 -57.80 10.26
C SER A 27 36.69 -59.27 9.88
N ARG A 28 35.72 -59.49 8.99
CA ARG A 28 35.62 -60.53 7.95
C ARG A 28 35.26 -61.98 8.32
N ARG A 29 34.20 -62.48 7.66
CA ARG A 29 34.22 -63.48 6.56
C ARG A 29 32.77 -63.70 6.08
N SER A 30 32.42 -63.40 4.83
CA SER A 30 32.61 -64.19 3.59
C SER A 30 32.03 -65.62 3.65
N ARG A 31 31.06 -65.90 2.77
CA ARG A 31 30.93 -67.18 2.06
C ARG A 31 29.99 -67.07 0.84
N ARG A 32 30.57 -67.15 -0.36
CA ARG A 32 30.03 -67.86 -1.55
C ARG A 32 30.33 -69.37 -1.38
N PRO A 33 29.59 -70.28 -2.06
CA PRO A 33 29.90 -70.75 -3.43
C PRO A 33 28.62 -70.81 -4.31
N GLY A 34 28.60 -70.77 -5.65
CA GLY A 34 29.49 -71.34 -6.66
C GLY A 34 28.86 -72.62 -7.23
N GLY A 35 28.22 -72.54 -8.40
CA GLY A 35 27.60 -73.70 -9.08
C GLY A 35 26.94 -73.36 -10.43
N THR A 36 27.74 -73.52 -11.48
CA THR A 36 27.50 -73.61 -12.93
C THR A 36 26.09 -73.94 -13.42
N GLN A 37 25.54 -73.11 -14.34
CA GLN A 37 24.78 -73.60 -15.50
C GLN A 37 25.06 -72.74 -16.74
N GLU A 38 25.18 -73.46 -17.84
CA GLU A 38 25.64 -73.12 -19.18
C GLU A 38 24.54 -72.38 -19.99
N PRO A 39 24.89 -71.56 -20.99
CA PRO A 39 23.92 -70.70 -21.67
C PRO A 39 23.12 -71.47 -22.72
N THR A 40 21.79 -71.49 -22.58
CA THR A 40 20.88 -71.93 -23.65
C THR A 40 20.46 -70.70 -24.45
N LEU A 41 20.87 -70.65 -25.71
CA LEU A 41 20.40 -69.67 -26.70
C LEU A 41 18.90 -69.87 -26.96
N PRO A 42 18.09 -68.80 -27.03
CA PRO A 42 16.89 -68.77 -27.84
C PRO A 42 17.11 -67.94 -29.11
N ASP A 43 16.88 -68.61 -30.24
CA ASP A 43 16.69 -68.09 -31.59
C ASP A 43 15.36 -67.28 -31.69
N PRO A 44 15.04 -66.55 -32.78
CA PRO A 44 14.71 -65.14 -32.71
C PRO A 44 13.35 -64.89 -33.35
N SER A 45 12.27 -64.74 -32.58
CA SER A 45 10.99 -64.41 -33.20
C SER A 45 10.02 -63.80 -32.22
N THR A 46 10.17 -62.49 -32.01
CA THR A 46 9.04 -61.57 -31.82
C THR A 46 9.53 -60.14 -32.06
N PRO A 47 9.05 -59.41 -33.07
CA PRO A 47 9.34 -58.00 -33.22
C PRO A 47 8.57 -57.22 -32.15
N THR A 48 9.29 -56.60 -31.22
CA THR A 48 8.75 -55.53 -30.37
C THR A 48 8.44 -54.33 -31.26
N PRO A 49 7.22 -53.75 -31.22
CA PRO A 49 6.95 -52.53 -31.96
C PRO A 49 7.79 -51.39 -31.39
N THR A 50 8.66 -50.83 -32.22
CA THR A 50 9.34 -49.56 -31.99
C THR A 50 8.28 -48.49 -31.77
N GLN A 51 8.11 -48.04 -30.52
CA GLN A 51 7.42 -46.79 -30.25
C GLN A 51 8.31 -45.68 -30.80
N THR A 52 7.90 -45.12 -31.92
CA THR A 52 8.41 -43.85 -32.43
C THR A 52 8.10 -42.78 -31.39
N VAL A 53 9.11 -42.36 -30.64
CA VAL A 53 9.02 -41.13 -29.84
C VAL A 53 9.10 -39.99 -30.85
N GLU A 54 7.93 -39.46 -31.22
CA GLU A 54 7.81 -38.23 -31.97
C GLU A 54 8.45 -37.11 -31.13
N PRO A 55 9.36 -36.28 -31.68
CA PRO A 55 9.98 -35.20 -30.92
C PRO A 55 8.90 -34.20 -30.53
N GLU A 56 8.64 -34.04 -29.22
CA GLU A 56 7.76 -32.98 -28.72
C GLU A 56 8.37 -31.64 -29.13
N ALA A 57 7.70 -30.97 -30.08
CA ALA A 57 8.06 -29.63 -30.50
C ALA A 57 8.12 -28.72 -29.26
N PRO A 58 9.11 -27.83 -29.14
CA PRO A 58 9.19 -26.93 -28.00
C PRO A 58 7.89 -26.12 -27.93
N ARG A 59 7.11 -26.32 -26.86
CA ARG A 59 5.91 -25.52 -26.60
C ARG A 59 6.34 -24.06 -26.60
N ALA A 60 5.75 -23.28 -27.49
CA ALA A 60 5.89 -21.83 -27.44
C ALA A 60 5.51 -21.36 -26.02
N PRO A 61 6.24 -20.37 -25.44
CA PRO A 61 5.85 -19.83 -24.15
C PRO A 61 4.39 -19.37 -24.22
N GLU A 62 3.55 -19.92 -23.35
CA GLU A 62 2.17 -19.47 -23.19
C GLU A 62 2.21 -17.95 -22.96
N ALA A 63 1.54 -17.19 -23.83
CA ALA A 63 1.40 -15.75 -23.61
C ALA A 63 0.82 -15.54 -22.21
N PRO A 64 1.37 -14.61 -21.40
CA PRO A 64 0.87 -14.38 -20.05
C PRO A 64 -0.63 -14.09 -20.12
N SER A 65 -1.44 -14.96 -19.51
CA SER A 65 -2.88 -14.75 -19.42
C SER A 65 -3.14 -13.50 -18.58
N LEU A 66 -3.87 -12.55 -19.13
CA LEU A 66 -4.26 -11.35 -18.40
C LEU A 66 -5.10 -11.74 -17.19
N GLU A 67 -4.77 -11.18 -16.03
CA GLU A 67 -5.58 -11.29 -14.83
C GLU A 67 -6.84 -10.44 -15.03
N SER A 68 -8.01 -11.01 -14.72
CA SER A 68 -9.24 -10.24 -14.61
C SER A 68 -9.35 -9.71 -13.18
N PRO A 69 -9.31 -8.39 -12.96
CA PRO A 69 -9.52 -7.82 -11.63
C PRO A 69 -10.88 -8.22 -11.06
N GLU A 70 -10.96 -8.31 -9.74
CA GLU A 70 -12.24 -8.63 -9.11
C GLU A 70 -13.26 -7.50 -9.28
N PRO A 71 -14.57 -7.83 -9.42
CA PRO A 71 -15.61 -6.82 -9.51
C PRO A 71 -15.63 -5.90 -8.28
N VAL A 72 -15.84 -4.59 -8.52
CA VAL A 72 -15.83 -3.55 -7.47
C VAL A 72 -16.76 -3.87 -6.31
N ALA A 73 -17.97 -4.38 -6.58
CA ALA A 73 -18.93 -4.72 -5.52
C ALA A 73 -18.42 -5.81 -4.56
N GLY A 74 -17.82 -6.88 -5.07
CA GLY A 74 -17.24 -7.95 -4.25
C GLY A 74 -16.00 -7.47 -3.48
N ARG A 75 -15.21 -6.61 -4.11
CA ARG A 75 -14.08 -5.91 -3.48
C ARG A 75 -14.54 -5.07 -2.29
N MET A 76 -15.59 -4.27 -2.46
CA MET A 76 -16.11 -3.39 -1.41
C MET A 76 -16.65 -4.14 -0.20
N ALA A 77 -17.38 -5.24 -0.42
CA ALA A 77 -17.91 -6.05 0.68
C ALA A 77 -16.79 -6.58 1.59
N ARG A 78 -15.73 -7.16 1.00
CA ARG A 78 -14.59 -7.68 1.77
C ARG A 78 -13.78 -6.57 2.45
N LEU A 79 -13.64 -5.42 1.79
CA LEU A 79 -12.88 -4.29 2.34
C LEU A 79 -13.60 -3.64 3.52
N ARG A 80 -14.95 -3.54 3.48
CA ARG A 80 -15.76 -3.18 4.64
C ARG A 80 -15.57 -4.17 5.80
N GLU A 81 -15.58 -5.47 5.50
CA GLU A 81 -15.33 -6.50 6.52
C GLU A 81 -13.93 -6.41 7.13
N ARG A 82 -12.92 -5.97 6.36
CA ARG A 82 -11.55 -5.77 6.87
C ARG A 82 -11.41 -4.50 7.70
N LEU A 83 -12.08 -3.41 7.32
CA LEU A 83 -12.18 -2.19 8.14
C LEU A 83 -12.89 -2.46 9.46
N ALA A 84 -13.99 -3.22 9.44
CA ALA A 84 -14.68 -3.71 10.63
C ALA A 84 -13.75 -4.54 11.53
N ARG A 85 -13.01 -5.50 10.94
CA ARG A 85 -12.05 -6.34 11.66
C ARG A 85 -10.78 -5.63 12.10
N SER A 86 -10.44 -4.49 11.51
CA SER A 86 -9.34 -3.65 11.99
C SER A 86 -9.74 -2.81 13.21
N GLY A 87 -10.91 -3.10 13.79
CA GLY A 87 -11.49 -2.48 14.99
C GLY A 87 -10.41 -1.96 15.93
N SER A 88 -10.28 -0.63 15.95
CA SER A 88 -9.34 0.01 16.85
C SER A 88 -9.89 -0.11 18.27
N PRO A 89 -9.06 -0.43 19.28
CA PRO A 89 -9.48 -0.37 20.67
C PRO A 89 -9.94 1.03 21.11
N LEU A 90 -9.79 2.04 20.24
CA LEU A 90 -10.35 3.37 20.39
C LEU A 90 -11.85 3.35 20.69
N GLY A 91 -12.68 2.75 19.82
CA GLY A 91 -14.14 2.81 19.96
C GLY A 91 -14.62 2.18 21.26
N SER A 92 -14.16 0.97 21.55
CA SER A 92 -14.55 0.26 22.77
C SER A 92 -14.09 0.98 24.05
N ARG A 93 -12.89 1.57 24.07
CA ARG A 93 -12.42 2.40 25.20
C ARG A 93 -13.28 3.65 25.39
N LEU A 94 -13.50 4.42 24.32
CA LEU A 94 -14.31 5.63 24.36
C LEU A 94 -15.74 5.35 24.84
N LEU A 95 -16.37 4.30 24.30
CA LEU A 95 -17.72 3.89 24.73
C LEU A 95 -17.77 3.45 26.19
N THR A 96 -16.72 2.76 26.66
CA THR A 96 -16.62 2.32 28.06
C THR A 96 -16.55 3.51 29.01
N VAL A 97 -15.74 4.52 28.69
CA VAL A 97 -15.64 5.74 29.51
C VAL A 97 -16.96 6.52 29.45
N LEU A 98 -17.48 6.78 28.25
CA LEU A 98 -18.71 7.56 28.07
C LEU A 98 -19.98 6.92 28.65
N SER A 99 -19.97 5.61 28.94
CA SER A 99 -21.10 4.90 29.55
C SER A 99 -21.10 4.94 31.09
N ARG A 100 -20.12 5.58 31.73
CA ARG A 100 -20.07 5.74 33.21
C ARG A 100 -21.21 6.67 33.67
N ASP A 101 -21.79 6.39 34.84
CA ASP A 101 -22.95 7.14 35.38
C ASP A 101 -22.68 8.63 35.60
N HIS A 102 -21.46 8.97 36.04
CA HIS A 102 -21.01 10.34 36.28
C HIS A 102 -19.60 10.49 35.71
N LEU A 103 -19.47 11.29 34.65
CA LEU A 103 -18.19 11.63 34.06
C LEU A 103 -17.53 12.77 34.86
N SER A 104 -16.42 12.45 35.52
CA SER A 104 -15.49 13.36 36.16
C SER A 104 -14.59 14.06 35.12
N GLU A 105 -13.79 15.04 35.55
CA GLU A 105 -12.78 15.66 34.66
C GLU A 105 -11.73 14.63 34.22
N ASP A 106 -11.31 13.72 35.11
CA ASP A 106 -10.36 12.65 34.77
C ASP A 106 -10.89 11.72 33.66
N ASP A 107 -12.21 11.48 33.60
CA ASP A 107 -12.83 10.69 32.52
C ASP A 107 -12.73 11.38 31.16
N TRP A 108 -12.84 12.70 31.14
CA TRP A 108 -12.69 13.48 29.91
C TRP A 108 -11.24 13.59 29.46
N ASP A 109 -10.31 13.70 30.40
CA ASP A 109 -8.88 13.65 30.13
C ASP A 109 -8.50 12.27 29.55
N GLU A 110 -9.09 11.17 30.06
CA GLU A 110 -8.93 9.81 29.51
C GLU A 110 -9.43 9.72 28.05
N ILE A 111 -10.58 10.34 27.75
CA ILE A 111 -11.12 10.42 26.38
C ILE A 111 -10.18 11.20 25.45
N GLU A 112 -9.73 12.38 25.88
CA GLU A 112 -8.79 13.21 25.14
C GLU A 112 -7.48 12.46 24.84
N GLU A 113 -6.87 11.86 25.87
CA GLU A 113 -5.65 11.07 25.73
C GLU A 113 -5.84 9.92 24.73
N THR A 114 -6.97 9.21 24.81
CA THR A 114 -7.28 8.10 23.91
C THR A 114 -7.36 8.55 22.45
N LEU A 115 -8.00 9.70 22.19
CA LEU A 115 -8.10 10.28 20.85
C LEU A 115 -6.73 10.75 20.32
N LEU A 116 -5.90 11.36 21.17
CA LEU A 116 -4.54 11.77 20.80
C LEU A 116 -3.67 10.57 20.45
N LEU A 117 -3.73 9.50 21.25
CA LEU A 117 -3.00 8.24 20.98
C LEU A 117 -3.43 7.58 19.67
N ALA A 118 -4.66 7.81 19.22
CA ALA A 118 -5.18 7.36 17.94
C ALA A 118 -4.82 8.27 16.75
N ASP A 119 -3.93 9.26 16.94
CA ASP A 119 -3.51 10.24 15.92
C ASP A 119 -4.63 11.14 15.37
N VAL A 120 -5.69 11.40 16.14
CA VAL A 120 -6.76 12.36 15.75
C VAL A 120 -6.25 13.81 15.66
N GLY A 121 -5.23 14.14 16.46
CA GLY A 121 -4.61 15.46 16.52
C GLY A 121 -5.26 16.39 17.54
N ALA A 122 -4.47 17.29 18.12
CA ALA A 122 -4.90 18.12 19.27
C ALA A 122 -6.12 19.00 18.99
N GLY A 123 -6.15 19.69 17.83
CA GLY A 123 -7.29 20.54 17.46
C GLY A 123 -8.60 19.76 17.34
N PRO A 124 -8.68 18.75 16.44
CA PRO A 124 -9.90 17.94 16.29
C PRO A 124 -10.30 17.19 17.55
N THR A 125 -9.34 16.72 18.36
CA THR A 125 -9.62 16.09 19.64
C THR A 125 -10.32 17.05 20.61
N GLY A 126 -9.77 18.26 20.81
CA GLY A 126 -10.38 19.23 21.71
C GLY A 126 -11.80 19.60 21.30
N GLU A 127 -12.02 19.84 20.00
CA GLU A 127 -13.36 20.11 19.47
C GLU A 127 -14.33 18.94 19.70
N LEU A 128 -13.88 17.70 19.52
CA LEU A 128 -14.69 16.51 19.77
C LEU A 128 -15.08 16.39 21.24
N VAL A 129 -14.12 16.56 22.14
CA VAL A 129 -14.32 16.47 23.59
C VAL A 129 -15.30 17.54 24.06
N ASP A 130 -15.13 18.79 23.61
CA ASP A 130 -16.03 19.89 23.96
C ASP A 130 -17.47 19.63 23.47
N GLN A 131 -17.63 19.17 22.23
CA GLN A 131 -18.93 18.84 21.66
C GLN A 131 -19.61 17.65 22.36
N LEU A 132 -18.84 16.64 22.76
CA LEU A 132 -19.34 15.52 23.55
C LEU A 132 -19.76 15.97 24.95
N ARG A 133 -18.93 16.77 25.63
CA ARG A 133 -19.22 17.36 26.94
C ARG A 133 -20.53 18.14 26.93
N GLU A 134 -20.70 19.03 25.95
CA GLU A 134 -21.92 19.82 25.79
C GLU A 134 -23.14 18.92 25.57
N ARG A 135 -23.08 18.00 24.61
CA ARG A 135 -24.23 17.15 24.27
C ARG A 135 -24.62 16.19 25.39
N VAL A 136 -23.66 15.61 26.10
CA VAL A 136 -23.94 14.74 27.27
C VAL A 136 -24.62 15.56 28.38
N ARG A 137 -24.17 16.79 28.65
CA ARG A 137 -24.80 17.69 29.64
C ARG A 137 -26.24 18.08 29.26
N VAL A 138 -26.49 18.38 27.98
CA VAL A 138 -27.81 18.84 27.50
C VAL A 138 -28.81 17.69 27.38
N LEU A 139 -28.39 16.58 26.79
CA LEU A 139 -29.29 15.46 26.46
C LEU A 139 -29.41 14.43 27.59
N GLY A 140 -28.49 14.43 28.56
CA GLY A 140 -28.46 13.44 29.64
C GLY A 140 -28.37 12.02 29.11
N VAL A 141 -27.66 11.81 28.00
CA VAL A 141 -27.55 10.50 27.34
C VAL A 141 -26.79 9.54 28.25
N ARG A 142 -27.44 8.42 28.59
CA ARG A 142 -26.90 7.40 29.52
C ARG A 142 -27.03 5.98 29.00
N GLU A 143 -27.88 5.77 27.99
CA GLU A 143 -28.09 4.46 27.42
C GLU A 143 -26.94 4.14 26.44
N PRO A 144 -26.30 2.96 26.53
CA PRO A 144 -25.12 2.63 25.73
C PRO A 144 -25.32 2.80 24.22
N GLY A 145 -26.49 2.45 23.68
CA GLY A 145 -26.85 2.69 22.28
C GLY A 145 -26.85 4.18 21.93
N ALA A 146 -27.52 4.99 22.73
CA ALA A 146 -27.58 6.43 22.53
C ALA A 146 -26.20 7.13 22.70
N VAL A 147 -25.34 6.65 23.60
CA VAL A 147 -23.95 7.12 23.74
C VAL A 147 -23.14 6.78 22.49
N ARG A 148 -23.31 5.58 21.95
CA ARG A 148 -22.68 5.15 20.69
C ARG A 148 -23.13 6.02 19.52
N ASP A 149 -24.42 6.26 19.39
CA ASP A 149 -24.98 7.09 18.32
C ASP A 149 -24.48 8.54 18.42
N LEU A 150 -24.37 9.07 19.64
CA LEU A 150 -23.76 10.37 19.89
C LEU A 150 -22.30 10.40 19.41
N LEU A 151 -21.46 9.49 19.87
CA LEU A 151 -20.04 9.43 19.48
C LEU A 151 -19.89 9.26 17.95
N ARG A 152 -20.68 8.36 17.36
CA ARG A 152 -20.74 8.14 15.90
C ARG A 152 -21.04 9.43 15.16
N SER A 153 -22.07 10.17 15.58
CA SER A 153 -22.45 11.43 14.94
C SER A 153 -21.33 12.47 14.99
N GLN A 154 -20.56 12.51 16.09
CA GLN A 154 -19.47 13.47 16.25
C GLN A 154 -18.25 13.09 15.41
N LEU A 155 -17.89 11.81 15.37
CA LEU A 155 -16.81 11.31 14.51
C LEU A 155 -17.13 11.52 13.03
N LEU A 156 -18.38 11.29 12.62
CA LEU A 156 -18.82 11.60 11.25
C LEU A 156 -18.71 13.08 10.93
N ALA A 157 -19.10 13.96 11.85
CA ALA A 157 -18.95 15.40 11.66
C ALA A 157 -17.48 15.83 11.47
N LEU A 158 -16.53 15.17 12.15
CA LEU A 158 -15.10 15.43 11.98
C LEU A 158 -14.54 14.94 10.63
N VAL A 159 -15.01 13.78 10.16
CA VAL A 159 -14.59 13.21 8.87
C VAL A 159 -15.23 13.97 7.70
N ASP A 160 -16.37 14.62 7.95
CA ASP A 160 -17.17 15.39 7.00
C ASP A 160 -17.59 14.56 5.76
N PRO A 161 -18.76 13.90 5.81
CA PRO A 161 -19.26 13.11 4.67
C PRO A 161 -19.64 13.98 3.46
N THR A 162 -19.71 15.31 3.59
CA THR A 162 -20.11 16.20 2.50
C THR A 162 -18.98 16.53 1.52
N LEU A 163 -17.72 16.24 1.89
CA LEU A 163 -16.58 16.43 0.99
C LEU A 163 -16.68 15.53 -0.25
N ASP A 164 -16.37 16.11 -1.42
CA ASP A 164 -16.33 15.37 -2.69
C ASP A 164 -15.14 14.40 -2.74
N ARG A 165 -15.46 13.11 -2.67
CA ARG A 165 -14.49 12.01 -2.70
C ARG A 165 -14.41 11.31 -4.05
N SER A 166 -15.11 11.82 -5.07
CA SER A 166 -15.06 11.25 -6.41
C SER A 166 -13.65 11.36 -7.00
N LEU A 167 -13.23 10.34 -7.75
CA LEU A 167 -11.98 10.40 -8.51
C LEU A 167 -12.25 11.10 -9.85
N SER A 168 -11.42 12.08 -10.18
CA SER A 168 -11.50 12.79 -11.46
C SER A 168 -10.84 11.97 -12.57
N THR A 169 -11.46 10.85 -12.95
CA THR A 169 -10.95 9.87 -13.93
C THR A 169 -11.74 9.84 -15.23
N THR A 170 -12.64 10.81 -15.45
CA THR A 170 -13.37 10.95 -16.72
C THR A 170 -12.56 11.79 -17.71
N PRO A 171 -12.45 11.39 -18.99
CA PRO A 171 -11.81 12.19 -20.03
C PRO A 171 -12.31 13.64 -20.04
N VAL A 172 -11.38 14.57 -20.28
CA VAL A 172 -11.63 16.01 -20.25
C VAL A 172 -11.51 16.59 -21.65
N THR A 173 -12.06 17.77 -21.86
CA THR A 173 -11.89 18.55 -23.09
C THR A 173 -11.11 19.81 -22.76
N ASP A 174 -10.12 20.16 -23.57
CA ASP A 174 -9.38 21.42 -23.39
C ASP A 174 -10.18 22.65 -23.83
N ALA A 175 -9.60 23.84 -23.67
CA ALA A 175 -10.24 25.09 -24.05
C ALA A 175 -10.52 25.19 -25.56
N GLU A 176 -9.79 24.44 -26.37
CA GLU A 176 -9.88 24.37 -27.82
C GLU A 176 -10.87 23.30 -28.30
N GLY A 177 -11.49 22.53 -27.40
CA GLY A 177 -12.48 21.51 -27.74
C GLY A 177 -11.88 20.14 -28.09
N ALA A 178 -10.58 19.93 -27.88
CA ALA A 178 -9.94 18.64 -28.14
C ALA A 178 -10.09 17.71 -26.92
N PRO A 179 -10.41 16.41 -27.13
CA PRO A 179 -10.50 15.44 -26.04
C PRO A 179 -9.12 15.05 -25.53
N HIS A 180 -9.03 14.81 -24.22
CA HIS A 180 -7.84 14.35 -23.51
C HIS A 180 -8.21 13.27 -22.49
N PRO A 181 -7.31 12.30 -22.23
CA PRO A 181 -7.49 11.39 -21.10
C PRO A 181 -7.49 12.18 -19.78
N ALA A 182 -8.15 11.63 -18.77
CA ALA A 182 -7.98 12.11 -17.41
C ALA A 182 -6.55 11.84 -16.93
N VAL A 183 -5.82 12.87 -16.53
CA VAL A 183 -4.43 12.71 -16.05
C VAL A 183 -4.44 12.72 -14.52
N VAL A 184 -4.03 11.60 -13.93
CA VAL A 184 -3.91 11.43 -12.48
C VAL A 184 -2.43 11.36 -12.11
N LEU A 185 -1.95 12.36 -11.38
CA LEU A 185 -0.59 12.41 -10.86
C LEU A 185 -0.56 11.84 -9.44
N VAL A 186 0.28 10.84 -9.19
CA VAL A 186 0.40 10.21 -7.87
C VAL A 186 1.72 10.60 -7.22
N VAL A 187 1.62 11.34 -6.11
CA VAL A 187 2.76 11.92 -5.39
C VAL A 187 2.82 11.43 -3.94
N GLY A 188 3.91 11.74 -3.24
CA GLY A 188 4.07 11.43 -1.82
C GLY A 188 5.44 10.89 -1.44
N VAL A 189 5.60 10.58 -0.16
CA VAL A 189 6.88 10.22 0.45
C VAL A 189 7.33 8.82 0.00
N ASN A 190 8.62 8.53 0.06
CA ASN A 190 9.14 7.17 -0.10
C ASN A 190 8.52 6.20 0.91
N GLY A 191 8.26 4.97 0.45
CA GLY A 191 7.79 3.90 1.33
C GLY A 191 6.29 3.97 1.69
N THR A 192 5.56 5.00 1.25
CA THR A 192 4.11 5.11 1.49
C THR A 192 3.25 4.25 0.55
N GLY A 193 3.87 3.58 -0.42
CA GLY A 193 3.18 2.69 -1.35
C GLY A 193 2.64 3.34 -2.62
N LYS A 194 3.25 4.42 -3.13
CA LYS A 194 2.87 5.09 -4.39
C LYS A 194 2.74 4.16 -5.59
N THR A 195 3.83 3.52 -6.01
CA THR A 195 3.84 2.58 -7.16
C THR A 195 2.81 1.46 -7.00
N THR A 196 2.67 0.93 -5.79
CA THR A 196 1.64 -0.07 -5.45
C THR A 196 0.23 0.51 -5.60
N THR A 197 0.00 1.73 -5.13
CA THR A 197 -1.29 2.43 -5.24
C THR A 197 -1.65 2.69 -6.71
N VAL A 198 -0.69 3.14 -7.53
CA VAL A 198 -0.87 3.32 -8.98
C VAL A 198 -1.27 1.99 -9.64
N GLY A 199 -0.54 0.91 -9.33
CA GLY A 199 -0.85 -0.42 -9.86
C GLY A 199 -2.24 -0.93 -9.45
N LYS A 200 -2.61 -0.78 -8.17
CA LYS A 200 -3.94 -1.15 -7.68
C LYS A 200 -5.05 -0.29 -8.30
N LEU A 201 -4.84 1.02 -8.42
CA LEU A 201 -5.79 1.93 -9.07
C LEU A 201 -5.99 1.57 -10.54
N ALA A 202 -4.93 1.20 -11.26
CA ALA A 202 -5.06 0.72 -12.63
C ALA A 202 -5.97 -0.52 -12.72
N ARG A 203 -5.83 -1.47 -11.78
CA ARG A 203 -6.73 -2.64 -11.71
C ARG A 203 -8.17 -2.25 -11.41
N VAL A 204 -8.40 -1.28 -10.52
CA VAL A 204 -9.75 -0.76 -10.22
C VAL A 204 -10.38 -0.20 -11.49
N LEU A 205 -9.67 0.67 -12.19
CA LEU A 205 -10.15 1.30 -13.43
C LEU A 205 -10.39 0.29 -14.55
N VAL A 206 -9.52 -0.70 -14.72
CA VAL A 206 -9.74 -1.80 -15.68
C VAL A 206 -10.97 -2.63 -15.29
N ALA A 207 -11.20 -2.88 -13.99
CA ALA A 207 -12.40 -3.58 -13.51
C ALA A 207 -13.69 -2.79 -13.81
N GLU A 208 -13.60 -1.46 -13.86
CA GLU A 208 -14.69 -0.54 -14.21
C GLU A 208 -14.85 -0.36 -15.73
N GLY A 209 -13.99 -0.99 -16.53
CA GLY A 209 -14.03 -0.96 -17.99
C GLY A 209 -13.29 0.21 -18.62
N SER A 210 -12.55 0.99 -17.83
CA SER A 210 -11.71 2.09 -18.33
C SER A 210 -10.43 1.59 -18.98
N SER A 211 -10.06 2.23 -20.08
CA SER A 211 -8.76 2.08 -20.73
C SER A 211 -7.71 2.98 -20.05
N VAL A 212 -6.53 2.42 -19.79
CA VAL A 212 -5.51 3.06 -18.94
C VAL A 212 -4.14 3.02 -19.61
N VAL A 213 -3.33 4.05 -19.39
CA VAL A 213 -1.88 4.06 -19.65
C VAL A 213 -1.14 4.43 -18.35
N LEU A 214 -0.01 3.79 -18.06
CA LEU A 214 0.86 4.11 -16.93
C LEU A 214 2.07 4.92 -17.37
N GLY A 215 2.46 5.94 -16.61
CA GLY A 215 3.70 6.69 -16.74
C GLY A 215 4.64 6.44 -15.56
N ALA A 216 5.78 5.81 -15.81
CA ALA A 216 6.80 5.50 -14.80
C ALA A 216 7.77 6.68 -14.59
N ALA A 217 7.29 7.78 -14.02
CA ALA A 217 8.08 8.99 -13.78
C ALA A 217 8.94 8.95 -12.50
N ASP A 218 8.91 7.88 -11.68
CA ASP A 218 9.96 7.57 -10.69
C ASP A 218 11.24 7.07 -11.40
N THR A 219 11.91 7.96 -12.13
CA THR A 219 13.08 7.63 -12.95
C THR A 219 14.36 7.44 -12.13
N PHE A 220 14.35 7.83 -10.86
CA PHE A 220 15.49 7.65 -9.96
C PHE A 220 15.62 6.19 -9.51
N ARG A 221 14.50 5.45 -9.45
CA ARG A 221 14.48 4.05 -9.01
C ARG A 221 14.15 3.16 -10.20
N ALA A 222 15.16 2.59 -10.86
CA ALA A 222 14.97 1.64 -11.96
C ALA A 222 13.96 0.52 -11.60
N ALA A 223 14.07 -0.03 -10.38
CA ALA A 223 13.15 -1.05 -9.88
C ALA A 223 11.68 -0.57 -9.74
N ALA A 224 11.42 0.73 -9.57
CA ALA A 224 10.06 1.26 -9.50
C ALA A 224 9.38 1.22 -10.87
N ALA A 225 10.10 1.57 -11.94
CA ALA A 225 9.59 1.45 -13.30
C ALA A 225 9.31 -0.02 -13.68
N ASP A 226 10.21 -0.95 -13.34
CA ASP A 226 10.01 -2.39 -13.57
C ASP A 226 8.82 -2.94 -12.76
N GLN A 227 8.68 -2.49 -11.52
CA GLN A 227 7.54 -2.85 -10.67
C GLN A 227 6.22 -2.34 -11.27
N LEU A 228 6.17 -1.08 -11.72
CA LEU A 228 4.97 -0.50 -12.33
C LEU A 228 4.61 -1.20 -13.64
N GLN A 229 5.60 -1.52 -14.47
CA GLN A 229 5.40 -2.29 -15.70
C GLN A 229 4.83 -3.68 -15.40
N THR A 230 5.29 -4.32 -14.33
CA THR A 230 4.74 -5.62 -13.89
C THR A 230 3.28 -5.50 -13.45
N TRP A 231 2.91 -4.42 -12.75
CA TRP A 231 1.51 -4.14 -12.42
C TRP A 231 0.65 -3.98 -13.67
N GLY A 232 1.09 -3.17 -14.63
CA GLY A 232 0.35 -2.93 -15.88
C GLY A 232 0.20 -4.19 -16.72
N ALA A 233 1.30 -4.95 -16.91
CA ALA A 233 1.31 -6.17 -17.72
C ALA A 233 0.32 -7.24 -17.23
N ARG A 234 0.11 -7.35 -15.91
CA ARG A 234 -0.87 -8.30 -15.34
C ARG A 234 -2.31 -8.04 -15.80
N VAL A 235 -2.66 -6.80 -16.13
CA VAL A 235 -4.01 -6.39 -16.54
C VAL A 235 -4.07 -5.80 -17.94
N GLY A 236 -3.02 -5.98 -18.74
CA GLY A 236 -2.98 -5.53 -20.13
C GLY A 236 -2.82 -4.02 -20.30
N VAL A 237 -2.35 -3.31 -19.27
CA VAL A 237 -2.18 -1.86 -19.28
C VAL A 237 -0.75 -1.49 -19.72
N PRO A 238 -0.56 -0.73 -20.81
CA PRO A 238 0.76 -0.31 -21.27
C PRO A 238 1.43 0.67 -20.29
N THR A 239 2.75 0.60 -20.20
CA THR A 239 3.57 1.47 -19.34
C THR A 239 4.62 2.22 -20.17
N VAL A 240 4.60 3.55 -20.10
CA VAL A 240 5.62 4.45 -20.63
C VAL A 240 6.70 4.67 -19.57
N ARG A 241 7.96 4.51 -19.95
CA ARG A 241 9.13 4.64 -19.07
C ARG A 241 10.27 5.35 -19.80
N ALA A 242 11.23 5.89 -19.06
CA ALA A 242 12.43 6.47 -19.65
C ALA A 242 13.26 5.40 -20.41
N GLU A 243 13.88 5.80 -21.52
CA GLU A 243 14.80 4.93 -22.30
C GLU A 243 16.08 4.57 -21.53
N ARG A 244 16.46 5.42 -20.56
CA ARG A 244 17.66 5.27 -19.74
C ARG A 244 17.33 5.58 -18.29
N ASP A 245 17.98 4.88 -17.37
CA ASP A 245 17.88 5.16 -15.93
C ASP A 245 18.28 6.60 -15.63
N GLY A 246 17.52 7.27 -14.76
CA GLY A 246 17.71 8.69 -14.46
C GLY A 246 17.30 9.65 -15.57
N GLY A 247 16.49 9.21 -16.55
CA GLY A 247 15.87 10.08 -17.54
C GLY A 247 14.95 11.14 -16.90
N ASP A 248 14.58 12.17 -17.68
CA ASP A 248 13.75 13.28 -17.19
C ASP A 248 12.31 12.82 -16.86
N PRO A 249 11.88 12.87 -15.58
CA PRO A 249 10.52 12.49 -15.16
C PRO A 249 9.42 13.22 -15.91
N ALA A 250 9.63 14.50 -16.19
CA ALA A 250 8.66 15.32 -16.90
C ALA A 250 8.49 14.89 -18.37
N ALA A 251 9.57 14.38 -18.99
CA ALA A 251 9.51 13.83 -20.34
C ALA A 251 8.72 12.51 -20.36
N VAL A 252 8.93 11.62 -19.37
CA VAL A 252 8.14 10.38 -19.25
C VAL A 252 6.65 10.68 -19.05
N ALA A 253 6.32 11.63 -18.19
CA ALA A 253 4.94 12.05 -17.96
C ALA A 253 4.30 12.64 -19.23
N PHE A 254 5.04 13.46 -19.98
CA PHE A 254 4.61 13.99 -21.28
C PHE A 254 4.33 12.88 -22.30
N ASP A 255 5.26 11.93 -22.44
CA ASP A 255 5.10 10.81 -23.38
C ASP A 255 3.95 9.88 -22.99
N ALA A 256 3.68 9.70 -21.69
CA ALA A 256 2.52 8.96 -21.22
C ALA A 256 1.20 9.62 -21.65
N VAL A 257 1.10 10.94 -21.49
CA VAL A 257 -0.07 11.70 -21.96
C VAL A 257 -0.20 11.67 -23.48
N ARG A 258 0.91 11.88 -24.20
CA ARG A 258 0.93 11.79 -25.68
C ARG A 258 0.42 10.44 -26.14
N ARG A 259 0.93 9.35 -25.55
CA ARG A 259 0.49 7.98 -25.84
C ARG A 259 -0.99 7.79 -25.52
N GLY A 260 -1.45 8.27 -24.36
CA GLY A 260 -2.86 8.18 -23.97
C GLY A 260 -3.79 8.90 -24.94
N ARG A 261 -3.37 10.05 -25.49
CA ARG A 261 -4.12 10.77 -26.53
C ARG A 261 -4.13 10.01 -27.86
N GLU A 262 -2.99 9.47 -28.28
CA GLU A 262 -2.86 8.67 -29.52
C GLU A 262 -3.71 7.40 -29.49
N ASP A 263 -3.74 6.73 -28.33
CA ASP A 263 -4.51 5.51 -28.10
C ASP A 263 -5.97 5.78 -27.71
N ALA A 264 -6.36 7.06 -27.55
CA ALA A 264 -7.67 7.51 -27.08
C ALA A 264 -8.14 6.81 -25.79
N VAL A 265 -7.24 6.67 -24.82
CA VAL A 265 -7.55 6.04 -23.54
C VAL A 265 -8.32 6.97 -22.61
N ASP A 266 -8.98 6.39 -21.61
CA ASP A 266 -9.76 7.14 -20.64
C ASP A 266 -8.86 7.84 -19.60
N VAL A 267 -7.84 7.13 -19.11
CA VAL A 267 -7.02 7.58 -17.97
C VAL A 267 -5.52 7.37 -18.20
N VAL A 268 -4.72 8.36 -17.80
CA VAL A 268 -3.25 8.26 -17.69
C VAL A 268 -2.88 8.39 -16.21
N LEU A 269 -2.28 7.35 -15.62
CA LEU A 269 -1.78 7.36 -14.24
C LEU A 269 -0.26 7.57 -14.24
N VAL A 270 0.24 8.57 -13.53
CA VAL A 270 1.68 8.89 -13.47
C VAL A 270 2.23 8.66 -12.06
N ASP A 271 3.18 7.72 -11.93
CA ASP A 271 3.92 7.45 -10.68
C ASP A 271 5.16 8.35 -10.58
N THR A 272 5.33 9.08 -9.48
CA THR A 272 6.48 9.99 -9.29
C THR A 272 7.46 9.52 -8.22
N ALA A 273 8.67 10.09 -8.21
CA ALA A 273 9.61 9.92 -7.11
C ALA A 273 9.08 10.51 -5.78
N GLY A 274 9.64 10.05 -4.64
CA GLY A 274 9.25 10.50 -3.30
C GLY A 274 10.38 10.86 -2.33
N ARG A 275 11.58 11.15 -2.85
CA ARG A 275 12.82 11.36 -2.08
C ARG A 275 12.89 12.74 -1.40
N LEU A 276 12.21 12.88 -0.25
CA LEU A 276 12.13 14.15 0.49
C LEU A 276 13.47 14.62 1.11
N GLN A 277 14.50 13.76 1.21
CA GLN A 277 15.79 14.15 1.78
C GLN A 277 16.52 15.27 1.00
N ASN A 278 16.14 15.52 -0.25
CA ASN A 278 16.55 16.70 -1.03
C ASN A 278 15.29 17.50 -1.42
N LYS A 279 14.68 18.17 -0.43
CA LYS A 279 13.40 18.90 -0.58
C LYS A 279 13.37 19.82 -1.79
N ALA A 280 14.41 20.63 -2.00
CA ALA A 280 14.45 21.59 -3.10
C ALA A 280 14.39 20.90 -4.47
N GLY A 281 15.27 19.91 -4.70
CA GLY A 281 15.31 19.20 -5.98
C GLY A 281 14.01 18.44 -6.29
N LEU A 282 13.40 17.78 -5.30
CA LEU A 282 12.14 17.06 -5.48
C LEU A 282 10.99 18.02 -5.83
N MET A 283 10.92 19.18 -5.16
CA MET A 283 9.84 20.15 -5.40
C MET A 283 9.99 20.83 -6.77
N ASP A 284 11.23 21.12 -7.20
CA ASP A 284 11.50 21.62 -8.55
C ASP A 284 11.09 20.61 -9.63
N GLU A 285 11.35 19.32 -9.38
CA GLU A 285 10.99 18.21 -10.25
C GLU A 285 9.46 18.03 -10.35
N LEU A 286 8.76 17.99 -9.22
CA LEU A 286 7.30 17.92 -9.20
C LEU A 286 6.66 19.14 -9.88
N GLY A 287 7.13 20.34 -9.56
CA GLY A 287 6.68 21.56 -10.21
C GLY A 287 6.96 21.55 -11.72
N LYS A 288 8.05 20.91 -12.16
CA LYS A 288 8.34 20.71 -13.59
C LYS A 288 7.37 19.73 -14.24
N ILE A 289 7.08 18.60 -13.60
CA ILE A 289 6.10 17.62 -14.10
C ILE A 289 4.74 18.30 -14.28
N THR A 290 4.22 18.97 -13.25
CA THR A 290 2.94 19.68 -13.33
C THR A 290 2.93 20.70 -14.45
N ARG A 291 3.98 21.54 -14.57
CA ARG A 291 4.08 22.54 -15.65
C ARG A 291 4.12 21.95 -17.06
N VAL A 292 4.76 20.80 -17.24
CA VAL A 292 4.84 20.11 -18.54
C VAL A 292 3.50 19.46 -18.87
N LEU A 293 2.89 18.78 -17.89
CA LEU A 293 1.59 18.15 -18.05
C LEU A 293 0.51 19.18 -18.38
N SER A 294 0.41 20.29 -17.64
CA SER A 294 -0.61 21.33 -17.87
C SER A 294 -0.56 21.98 -19.25
N ARG A 295 0.55 21.88 -19.99
CA ARG A 295 0.64 22.34 -21.40
C ARG A 295 0.13 21.31 -22.40
N SER A 296 0.01 20.06 -21.99
CA SER A 296 -0.21 18.91 -22.85
C SER A 296 -1.62 18.34 -22.69
N ALA A 297 -2.11 18.34 -21.46
CA ALA A 297 -3.48 18.01 -21.06
C ALA A 297 -3.78 18.64 -19.68
N PRO A 298 -5.05 18.97 -19.36
CA PRO A 298 -5.41 19.35 -17.99
C PRO A 298 -5.11 18.20 -17.01
N VAL A 299 -4.41 18.50 -15.90
CA VAL A 299 -4.22 17.53 -14.81
C VAL A 299 -5.52 17.44 -14.04
N SER A 300 -6.19 16.30 -14.11
CA SER A 300 -7.53 16.08 -13.54
C SER A 300 -7.48 15.83 -12.04
N GLU A 301 -6.46 15.12 -11.56
CA GLU A 301 -6.34 14.73 -10.16
C GLU A 301 -4.86 14.65 -9.74
N VAL A 302 -4.56 15.10 -8.53
CA VAL A 302 -3.27 14.93 -7.87
C VAL A 302 -3.49 14.20 -6.55
N LEU A 303 -3.14 12.91 -6.53
CA LEU A 303 -3.33 12.03 -5.37
C LEU A 303 -2.06 11.96 -4.53
N LEU A 304 -2.16 12.36 -3.26
CA LEU A 304 -1.08 12.23 -2.28
C LEU A 304 -1.21 10.91 -1.51
N VAL A 305 -0.21 10.04 -1.65
CA VAL A 305 -0.17 8.74 -0.95
C VAL A 305 0.59 8.87 0.37
N LEU A 306 -0.11 8.57 1.46
CA LEU A 306 0.39 8.62 2.83
C LEU A 306 0.21 7.28 3.53
N ASP A 307 1.17 6.95 4.39
CA ASP A 307 1.15 5.74 5.19
C ASP A 307 0.48 6.04 6.55
N ALA A 308 -0.64 5.39 6.84
CA ALA A 308 -1.41 5.60 8.06
C ALA A 308 -0.61 5.27 9.34
N THR A 309 0.45 4.46 9.25
CA THR A 309 1.32 4.12 10.40
C THR A 309 2.26 5.26 10.79
N THR A 310 2.52 6.20 9.87
CA THR A 310 3.49 7.28 10.10
C THR A 310 2.98 8.41 11.01
N GLY A 311 1.66 8.45 11.27
CA GLY A 311 1.02 9.44 12.14
C GLY A 311 1.38 10.88 11.76
N GLN A 312 1.64 11.71 12.76
CA GLN A 312 2.00 13.13 12.58
C GLN A 312 3.29 13.37 11.77
N ASN A 313 4.20 12.40 11.70
CA ASN A 313 5.41 12.52 10.87
C ASN A 313 5.09 12.49 9.38
N GLY A 314 4.11 11.68 8.97
CA GLY A 314 3.61 11.68 7.60
C GLY A 314 2.96 13.01 7.23
N LEU A 315 2.24 13.61 8.18
CA LEU A 315 1.51 14.87 8.00
C LEU A 315 2.42 16.05 7.70
N ASN A 316 3.52 16.21 8.44
CA ASN A 316 4.49 17.28 8.20
C ASN A 316 5.13 17.19 6.80
N GLN A 317 5.29 15.98 6.27
CA GLN A 317 5.82 15.77 4.93
C GLN A 317 4.74 16.02 3.87
N ALA A 318 3.51 15.62 4.16
CA ALA A 318 2.34 15.84 3.31
C ALA A 318 2.12 17.33 3.00
N ARG A 319 2.28 18.21 4.00
CA ARG A 319 2.13 19.66 3.83
C ARG A 319 3.03 20.21 2.72
N VAL A 320 4.28 19.77 2.67
CA VAL A 320 5.25 20.21 1.66
C VAL A 320 4.84 19.77 0.25
N PHE A 321 4.29 18.56 0.09
CA PHE A 321 3.79 18.10 -1.21
C PHE A 321 2.52 18.84 -1.63
N ALA A 322 1.60 19.11 -0.69
CA ALA A 322 0.35 19.82 -0.96
C ALA A 322 0.59 21.23 -1.49
N GLU A 323 1.56 21.96 -0.92
CA GLU A 323 1.92 23.32 -1.33
C GLU A 323 2.43 23.40 -2.79
N VAL A 324 3.12 22.37 -3.27
CA VAL A 324 3.83 22.42 -4.58
C VAL A 324 3.05 21.72 -5.69
N ALA A 325 2.41 20.58 -5.40
CA ALA A 325 1.80 19.74 -6.41
C ALA A 325 0.33 20.08 -6.70
N GLY A 326 -0.33 20.88 -5.84
CA GLY A 326 -1.77 21.15 -5.97
C GLY A 326 -2.58 19.88 -5.72
N VAL A 327 -2.34 19.21 -4.59
CA VAL A 327 -3.03 17.96 -4.21
C VAL A 327 -4.54 18.17 -4.19
N THR A 328 -5.29 17.22 -4.75
CA THR A 328 -6.76 17.24 -4.83
C THR A 328 -7.41 16.13 -4.01
N GLY A 329 -6.65 15.09 -3.65
CA GLY A 329 -7.15 13.98 -2.85
C GLY A 329 -6.01 13.20 -2.18
N ILE A 330 -6.35 12.49 -1.11
CA ILE A 330 -5.41 11.67 -0.34
C ILE A 330 -5.73 10.19 -0.52
N VAL A 331 -4.68 9.37 -0.61
CA VAL A 331 -4.74 7.92 -0.48
C VAL A 331 -4.03 7.51 0.81
N LEU A 332 -4.75 6.86 1.73
CA LEU A 332 -4.16 6.33 2.96
C LEU A 332 -3.89 4.84 2.83
N THR A 333 -2.63 4.43 2.92
CA THR A 333 -2.23 3.03 2.87
C THR A 333 -2.00 2.45 4.27
N LYS A 334 -2.00 1.12 4.37
CA LYS A 334 -1.72 0.35 5.59
C LYS A 334 -2.67 0.65 6.75
N LEU A 335 -3.91 1.01 6.44
CA LEU A 335 -4.92 1.32 7.45
C LEU A 335 -5.35 0.06 8.22
N ASP A 336 -5.21 -1.12 7.62
CA ASP A 336 -5.52 -2.42 8.23
C ASP A 336 -4.54 -2.85 9.33
N GLY A 337 -3.34 -2.29 9.35
CA GLY A 337 -2.27 -2.65 10.29
C GLY A 337 -2.15 -1.72 11.50
N THR A 338 -3.06 -0.77 11.70
CA THR A 338 -2.86 0.31 12.67
C THR A 338 -4.10 0.67 13.50
N ALA A 339 -3.90 0.92 14.79
CA ALA A 339 -4.91 1.50 15.68
C ALA A 339 -5.07 3.02 15.51
N LYS A 340 -4.23 3.64 14.66
CA LYS A 340 -4.14 5.09 14.41
C LYS A 340 -5.15 5.59 13.38
N GLY A 341 -6.41 5.15 13.49
CA GLY A 341 -7.47 5.54 12.56
C GLY A 341 -7.73 7.06 12.55
N GLY A 342 -7.43 7.77 13.63
CA GLY A 342 -7.62 9.21 13.74
C GLY A 342 -6.83 10.05 12.73
N ILE A 343 -5.79 9.48 12.10
CA ILE A 343 -4.96 10.19 11.11
C ILE A 343 -5.77 10.74 9.93
N VAL A 344 -6.91 10.10 9.58
CA VAL A 344 -7.85 10.58 8.55
C VAL A 344 -8.33 12.00 8.86
N VAL A 345 -8.74 12.26 10.10
CA VAL A 345 -9.25 13.57 10.50
C VAL A 345 -8.14 14.61 10.47
N ALA A 346 -6.99 14.27 11.06
CA ALA A 346 -5.83 15.16 11.10
C ALA A 346 -5.38 15.55 9.69
N VAL A 347 -5.28 14.59 8.77
CA VAL A 347 -4.76 14.83 7.42
C VAL A 347 -5.71 15.66 6.56
N GLN A 348 -7.01 15.40 6.61
CA GLN A 348 -7.99 16.16 5.83
C GLN A 348 -8.02 17.62 6.26
N ARG A 349 -8.01 17.87 7.58
CA ARG A 349 -8.05 19.23 8.11
C ARG A 349 -6.79 20.02 7.79
N GLU A 350 -5.65 19.39 7.94
CA GLU A 350 -4.37 20.03 7.71
C GLU A 350 -4.14 20.36 6.23
N LEU A 351 -4.53 19.47 5.32
CA LEU A 351 -4.29 19.64 3.89
C LEU A 351 -5.47 20.28 3.14
N GLY A 352 -6.63 20.38 3.76
CA GLY A 352 -7.85 20.94 3.15
C GLY A 352 -8.41 20.10 2.00
N VAL A 353 -8.06 18.82 1.91
CA VAL A 353 -8.47 17.91 0.83
C VAL A 353 -8.95 16.57 1.39
N PRO A 354 -9.90 15.90 0.74
CA PRO A 354 -10.50 14.69 1.28
C PRO A 354 -9.59 13.46 1.09
N VAL A 355 -9.74 12.50 2.02
CA VAL A 355 -9.30 11.12 1.76
C VAL A 355 -10.29 10.49 0.80
N LYS A 356 -9.80 10.12 -0.39
CA LYS A 356 -10.62 9.53 -1.45
C LYS A 356 -10.48 8.00 -1.51
N LEU A 357 -9.30 7.49 -1.15
CA LEU A 357 -8.99 6.07 -1.23
C LEU A 357 -8.26 5.57 0.03
N VAL A 358 -8.49 4.29 0.36
CA VAL A 358 -7.79 3.57 1.42
C VAL A 358 -7.23 2.24 0.92
N GLY A 359 -5.96 2.00 1.23
CA GLY A 359 -5.30 0.71 1.06
C GLY A 359 -5.42 -0.09 2.34
N LEU A 360 -6.11 -1.23 2.26
CA LEU A 360 -6.44 -2.06 3.42
C LEU A 360 -5.68 -3.39 3.43
N GLY A 361 -4.54 -3.49 2.75
CA GLY A 361 -3.71 -4.69 2.76
C GLY A 361 -2.74 -4.78 1.59
N GLU A 362 -2.06 -5.92 1.49
CA GLU A 362 -1.01 -6.18 0.48
C GLU A 362 -1.53 -6.82 -0.81
N GLY A 363 -2.77 -7.34 -0.80
CA GLY A 363 -3.37 -7.98 -1.96
C GLY A 363 -3.55 -7.02 -3.14
N PRO A 364 -3.54 -7.52 -4.39
CA PRO A 364 -3.61 -6.69 -5.58
C PRO A 364 -4.92 -5.92 -5.73
N ASP A 365 -5.98 -6.37 -5.05
CA ASP A 365 -7.31 -5.78 -5.07
C ASP A 365 -7.66 -5.09 -3.72
N ASP A 366 -6.68 -4.88 -2.84
CA ASP A 366 -6.84 -4.21 -1.54
C ASP A 366 -6.69 -2.68 -1.65
N LEU A 367 -7.54 -2.05 -2.48
CA LEU A 367 -7.71 -0.59 -2.56
C LEU A 367 -9.21 -0.29 -2.67
N ALA A 368 -9.72 0.59 -1.81
CA ALA A 368 -11.13 0.99 -1.78
C ALA A 368 -11.31 2.51 -1.85
N PRO A 369 -12.44 2.99 -2.40
CA PRO A 369 -13.02 4.27 -2.01
C PRO A 369 -13.12 4.41 -0.50
N PHE A 370 -12.84 5.61 -0.01
CA PHE A 370 -13.05 5.95 1.39
C PHE A 370 -14.53 6.27 1.64
N GLU A 371 -15.18 5.44 2.46
CA GLU A 371 -16.59 5.56 2.84
C GLU A 371 -16.65 6.05 4.30
N PRO A 372 -17.02 7.33 4.56
CA PRO A 372 -16.99 7.92 5.90
C PRO A 372 -17.79 7.14 6.93
N GLU A 373 -18.99 6.69 6.57
CA GLU A 373 -19.89 5.92 7.43
C GLU A 373 -19.26 4.57 7.77
N ALA A 374 -18.82 3.81 6.78
CA ALA A 374 -18.18 2.52 7.02
C ALA A 374 -16.89 2.65 7.84
N PHE A 375 -16.14 3.74 7.64
CA PHE A 375 -14.95 4.03 8.40
C PHE A 375 -15.27 4.33 9.88
N VAL A 376 -16.20 5.24 10.16
CA VAL A 376 -16.61 5.57 11.53
C VAL A 376 -17.26 4.37 12.21
N ASP A 377 -18.09 3.60 11.48
CA ASP A 377 -18.71 2.39 12.00
C ASP A 377 -17.63 1.36 12.38
N GLY A 378 -16.62 1.14 11.54
CA GLY A 378 -15.48 0.27 11.84
C GLY A 378 -14.62 0.74 13.02
N LEU A 379 -14.52 2.06 13.28
CA LEU A 379 -13.86 2.58 14.49
C LEU A 379 -14.63 2.28 15.77
N LEU A 380 -15.95 2.10 15.68
CA LEU A 380 -16.86 1.88 16.81
C LEU A 380 -17.27 0.42 16.99
N GLU A 381 -16.90 -0.45 16.06
CA GLU A 381 -17.11 -1.90 16.20
C GLU A 381 -16.08 -2.51 17.16
N ALA A 382 -16.56 -3.47 17.96
CA ALA A 382 -15.84 -4.10 19.07
C ALA A 382 -15.58 -5.58 18.80
#